data_AF-A0AAU7KBH0-F1
#
_entry.id   AF-A0AAU7KBH0-F1
#
_cell.length_a   1.000
_cell.length_b   1.000
_cell.length_c   1.000
_cell.angle_alpha   90.00
_cell.angle_beta   90.00
_cell.angle_gamma   90.00
#
_symmetry.space_group_name_H-M   'P 1'
#
loop_
_entity.id
_entity.type
_entity.pdbx_description
1 polymer ?
#
loop_
_entity_poly.entity_id
_entity_poly.type
_entity_poly.pdbx_seq_one_letter_code
_entity_poly.pdbx_strand_id
1 'polypeptide(L)'
;MKNSLSLSQKVSFLAACTFTVVAPVMGYLSIGLPPVIIVGGSALVGLFCWYFTYLKKPVEPGIILPLFILTVAGLQIHIVEEYLMGFAPAMSRLFGIPWSEKNFLMVFALIGPVIYTLTSLGLYYKVPIAGFVAWFIFIGPGVAEFTHFIFPLLAPDLFPDDPHSLTASINGTRIPQMPNFYFKTTGHYYFPGMCTAVLPMIPGCLAIYRLLIRKRSCGICSV
;
A
#
# COMPACT_ATOMS: atom_id res chain seq x y z
N MET A 1 21.74 20.44 -22.00
CA MET A 1 22.60 19.70 -21.04
C MET A 1 21.74 18.75 -20.23
N LYS A 2 21.98 17.42 -20.28
CA LYS A 2 21.32 16.47 -19.38
C LYS A 2 21.86 16.72 -17.98
N ASN A 3 21.11 17.44 -17.12
CA ASN A 3 21.50 17.59 -15.72
C ASN A 3 21.63 16.21 -15.09
N SER A 4 22.86 15.86 -14.70
CA SER A 4 23.16 14.64 -13.95
C SER A 4 22.52 14.72 -12.57
N LEU A 5 22.05 13.58 -12.05
CA LEU A 5 21.53 13.50 -10.69
C LEU A 5 22.61 13.86 -9.67
N SER A 6 22.22 14.56 -8.60
CA SER A 6 23.08 14.78 -7.42
C SER A 6 23.39 13.46 -6.72
N LEU A 7 24.38 13.44 -5.83
CA LEU A 7 24.71 12.25 -5.05
C LEU A 7 23.51 11.72 -4.24
N SER A 8 22.79 12.60 -3.55
CA SER A 8 21.60 12.23 -2.76
C SER A 8 20.48 11.64 -3.63
N GLN A 9 20.30 12.17 -4.84
CA GLN A 9 19.34 11.64 -5.82
C GLN A 9 19.77 10.27 -6.35
N LYS A 10 21.06 10.06 -6.64
CA LYS A 10 21.59 8.75 -7.07
C LYS A 10 21.41 7.69 -6.00
N VAL A 11 21.75 8.01 -4.74
CA VAL A 11 21.57 7.10 -3.60
C VAL A 11 20.09 6.79 -3.39
N SER A 12 19.22 7.80 -3.45
CA SER A 12 17.77 7.59 -3.34
C SER A 12 17.23 6.72 -4.48
N PHE A 13 17.71 6.93 -5.71
CA PHE A 13 17.31 6.12 -6.86
C PHE A 13 17.72 4.67 -6.71
N LEU A 14 18.98 4.42 -6.30
CA LEU A 14 19.45 3.07 -6.02
C LEU A 14 18.62 2.41 -4.91
N ALA A 15 18.36 3.12 -3.80
CA ALA A 15 17.55 2.61 -2.70
C ALA A 15 16.12 2.25 -3.14
N ALA A 16 15.47 3.09 -3.93
CA ALA A 16 14.14 2.83 -4.47
C ALA A 16 14.14 1.60 -5.41
N CYS A 17 15.10 1.50 -6.33
CA CYS A 17 15.24 0.32 -7.21
C CYS A 17 15.47 -0.96 -6.41
N THR A 18 16.36 -0.92 -5.40
CA THR A 18 16.60 -2.05 -4.50
C THR A 18 15.32 -2.46 -3.78
N PHE A 19 14.57 -1.50 -3.23
CA PHE A 19 13.29 -1.79 -2.56
C PHE A 19 12.27 -2.43 -3.51
N THR A 20 12.11 -1.88 -4.72
CA THR A 20 11.17 -2.38 -5.74
C THR A 20 11.45 -3.83 -6.15
N VAL A 21 12.68 -4.33 -6.00
CA VAL A 21 13.03 -5.73 -6.30
C VAL A 21 13.05 -6.59 -5.04
N VAL A 22 13.78 -6.16 -4.00
CA VAL A 22 14.04 -6.99 -2.83
C VAL A 22 12.78 -7.21 -2.00
N ALA A 23 11.96 -6.17 -1.76
CA ALA A 23 10.77 -6.34 -0.92
C ALA A 23 9.75 -7.33 -1.52
N PRO A 24 9.40 -7.26 -2.82
CA PRO A 24 8.54 -8.26 -3.44
C PRO A 24 9.14 -9.67 -3.46
N VAL A 25 10.45 -9.81 -3.74
CA VAL A 25 11.11 -11.12 -3.74
C VAL A 25 11.07 -11.74 -2.34
N MET A 26 11.42 -10.98 -1.30
CA MET A 26 11.35 -11.46 0.08
C MET A 26 9.91 -11.78 0.50
N GLY A 27 8.95 -10.96 0.08
CA GLY A 27 7.52 -11.24 0.28
C GLY A 27 7.07 -12.53 -0.40
N TYR A 28 7.53 -12.79 -1.62
CA TYR A 28 7.24 -14.02 -2.34
C TYR A 28 7.77 -15.25 -1.60
N LEU A 29 9.04 -15.20 -1.20
CA LEU A 29 9.71 -16.32 -0.53
C LEU A 29 9.13 -16.61 0.86
N SER A 30 8.59 -15.58 1.54
CA SER A 30 8.10 -15.70 2.92
C SER A 30 6.59 -15.96 3.01
N ILE A 31 5.80 -15.47 2.05
CA ILE A 31 4.33 -15.42 2.12
C ILE A 31 3.71 -16.00 0.85
N GLY A 32 4.14 -15.55 -0.32
CA GLY A 32 3.63 -16.02 -1.61
C GLY A 32 3.36 -14.89 -2.60
N LEU A 33 2.52 -15.15 -3.59
CA LEU A 33 2.26 -14.21 -4.69
C LEU A 33 1.61 -12.87 -4.29
N PRO A 34 0.65 -12.78 -3.33
CA PRO A 34 -0.08 -11.53 -3.10
C PRO A 34 0.80 -10.32 -2.76
N PRO A 35 1.83 -10.40 -1.90
CA PRO A 35 2.78 -9.31 -1.69
C PRO A 35 3.50 -8.84 -2.96
N VAL A 36 3.80 -9.73 -3.92
CA VAL A 36 4.45 -9.35 -5.19
C VAL A 36 3.54 -8.42 -5.98
N ILE A 37 2.26 -8.75 -6.06
CA ILE A 37 1.27 -7.98 -6.81
C ILE A 37 1.03 -6.64 -6.13
N ILE A 38 0.75 -6.64 -4.83
CA ILE A 38 0.33 -5.44 -4.10
C ILE A 38 1.53 -4.52 -3.81
N VAL A 39 2.57 -5.05 -3.16
CA VAL A 39 3.76 -4.26 -2.78
C VAL A 39 4.63 -4.00 -4.01
N GLY A 40 4.89 -5.02 -4.83
CA GLY A 40 5.72 -4.88 -6.03
C GLY A 40 5.07 -4.02 -7.10
N GLY A 41 3.77 -4.22 -7.38
CA GLY A 41 3.02 -3.38 -8.31
C GLY A 41 3.03 -1.90 -7.88
N SER A 42 2.69 -1.63 -6.62
CA SER A 42 2.72 -0.28 -6.06
C SER A 42 4.12 0.34 -6.08
N ALA A 43 5.16 -0.43 -5.76
CA ALA A 43 6.55 0.04 -5.77
C ALA A 43 7.04 0.34 -7.18
N LEU A 44 6.65 -0.45 -8.18
CA LEU A 44 7.05 -0.23 -9.57
C LEU A 44 6.38 1.02 -10.16
N VAL A 45 5.05 1.14 -9.99
CA VAL A 45 4.31 2.33 -10.43
C VAL A 45 4.80 3.56 -9.67
N GLY A 46 5.01 3.43 -8.36
CA GLY A 46 5.54 4.50 -7.52
C GLY A 46 6.93 4.96 -7.96
N LEU A 47 7.85 4.02 -8.26
CA LEU A 47 9.18 4.31 -8.80
C LEU A 47 9.10 5.10 -10.10
N PHE A 48 8.24 4.66 -11.02
CA PHE A 48 8.03 5.34 -12.30
C PHE A 48 7.52 6.78 -12.08
N CYS A 49 6.40 6.95 -11.38
CA CYS A 49 5.81 8.26 -11.14
C CYS A 49 6.76 9.20 -10.39
N TRP A 50 7.44 8.71 -9.36
CA TRP A 50 8.41 9.47 -8.59
C TRP A 50 9.60 9.95 -9.44
N TYR A 51 10.16 9.08 -10.28
CA TYR A 51 11.29 9.39 -11.14
C TYR A 51 10.99 10.58 -12.06
N PHE A 52 9.78 10.64 -12.63
CA PHE A 52 9.36 11.72 -13.53
C PHE A 52 8.85 12.98 -12.83
N THR A 53 8.31 12.87 -11.61
CA THR A 53 7.61 13.99 -10.98
C THR A 53 8.38 14.68 -9.85
N TYR A 54 9.12 13.93 -9.03
CA TYR A 54 9.65 14.42 -7.75
C TYR A 54 11.18 14.33 -7.67
N LEU A 55 11.80 13.24 -8.15
CA LEU A 55 13.23 12.96 -7.94
C LEU A 55 14.14 14.16 -8.27
N LYS A 56 13.95 14.78 -9.44
CA LYS A 56 14.76 15.93 -9.89
C LYS A 56 14.26 17.28 -9.42
N LYS A 57 12.96 17.40 -9.18
CA LYS A 57 12.27 18.64 -8.81
C LYS A 57 11.27 18.30 -7.70
N PRO A 58 11.73 18.24 -6.44
CA PRO A 58 10.87 17.93 -5.31
C PRO A 58 9.66 18.87 -5.28
N VAL A 59 8.50 18.30 -4.97
CA VAL A 59 7.24 19.04 -4.91
C VAL A 59 7.21 19.88 -3.64
N GLU A 60 6.61 21.07 -3.71
CA GLU A 60 6.46 21.93 -2.55
C GLU A 60 5.68 21.23 -1.42
N PRO A 61 6.18 21.27 -0.16
CA PRO A 61 5.54 20.58 0.96
C PRO A 61 4.07 20.93 1.13
N GLY A 62 3.68 22.19 0.94
CA GLY A 62 2.29 22.64 1.04
C GLY A 62 1.32 21.97 0.05
N ILE A 63 1.83 21.30 -0.99
CA ILE A 63 1.01 20.57 -1.98
C ILE A 63 0.93 19.09 -1.62
N ILE A 64 2.07 18.44 -1.36
CA ILE A 64 2.15 16.99 -1.21
C ILE A 64 1.90 16.52 0.23
N LEU A 65 2.41 17.26 1.21
CA LEU A 65 2.43 16.83 2.61
C LEU A 65 1.02 16.71 3.23
N PRO A 66 0.08 17.66 3.03
CA PRO A 66 -1.25 17.52 3.58
C PRO A 66 -1.98 16.27 3.09
N LEU A 67 -1.85 15.96 1.79
CA LEU A 67 -2.50 14.80 1.19
C LEU A 67 -1.83 13.50 1.62
N PHE A 68 -0.51 13.51 1.77
CA PHE A 68 0.23 12.38 2.33
C PHE A 68 -0.21 12.08 3.77
N ILE A 69 -0.25 13.08 4.64
CA ILE A 69 -0.69 12.91 6.04
C ILE A 69 -2.14 12.43 6.10
N LEU A 70 -3.06 12.98 5.30
CA LEU A 70 -4.45 12.53 5.26
C LEU A 70 -4.58 11.08 4.77
N THR A 71 -3.79 10.69 3.76
CA THR A 71 -3.74 9.30 3.27
C THR A 71 -3.28 8.36 4.38
N VAL A 72 -2.21 8.72 5.10
CA VAL A 72 -1.67 7.92 6.20
C VAL A 72 -2.65 7.83 7.37
N ALA A 73 -3.29 8.94 7.75
CA ALA A 73 -4.28 8.96 8.82
C ALA A 73 -5.49 8.07 8.46
N GLY A 74 -6.00 8.18 7.23
CA GLY A 74 -7.05 7.31 6.71
C GLY A 74 -6.63 5.84 6.73
N LEU A 75 -5.39 5.55 6.33
CA LEU A 75 -4.83 4.19 6.38
C LEU A 75 -4.75 3.65 7.81
N GLN A 76 -4.41 4.46 8.81
CA GLN A 76 -4.40 3.99 10.20
C GLN A 76 -5.80 3.61 10.69
N ILE A 77 -6.81 4.41 10.35
CA ILE A 77 -8.21 4.06 10.67
C ILE A 77 -8.62 2.78 9.94
N HIS A 78 -8.20 2.63 8.69
CA HIS A 78 -8.48 1.44 7.89
C HIS A 78 -7.89 0.16 8.50
N ILE A 79 -6.62 0.20 8.91
CA ILE A 79 -5.94 -0.92 9.59
C ILE A 79 -6.64 -1.31 10.90
N VAL A 80 -7.25 -0.36 11.60
CA VAL A 80 -8.04 -0.67 12.81
C VAL A 80 -9.27 -1.49 12.45
N GLU A 81 -10.02 -1.14 11.39
CA GLU A 81 -11.14 -1.97 10.92
C GLU A 81 -10.64 -3.35 10.49
N GLU A 82 -9.58 -3.41 9.68
CA GLU A 82 -8.99 -4.66 9.21
C GLU A 82 -8.60 -5.59 10.38
N TYR A 83 -7.98 -5.05 11.42
CA TYR A 83 -7.64 -5.82 12.61
C TYR A 83 -8.89 -6.33 13.34
N LEU A 84 -9.84 -5.45 13.66
CA LEU A 84 -11.04 -5.80 14.42
C LEU A 84 -11.92 -6.83 13.70
N MET A 85 -11.89 -6.84 12.37
CA MET A 85 -12.71 -7.72 11.54
C MET A 85 -11.95 -8.95 11.01
N GLY A 86 -10.69 -9.14 11.41
CA GLY A 86 -9.92 -10.35 11.10
C GLY A 86 -9.40 -10.43 9.66
N PHE A 87 -8.98 -9.31 9.08
CA PHE A 87 -8.44 -9.22 7.71
C PHE A 87 -7.29 -10.20 7.46
N ALA A 88 -6.27 -10.23 8.32
CA ALA A 88 -5.09 -11.05 8.07
C ALA A 88 -5.38 -12.57 8.06
N PRO A 89 -6.13 -13.13 9.03
CA PRO A 89 -6.66 -14.49 8.92
C PRO A 89 -7.53 -14.72 7.68
N ALA A 90 -8.38 -13.76 7.31
CA ALA A 90 -9.22 -13.87 6.10
C ALA A 90 -8.38 -13.98 4.82
N MET A 91 -7.33 -13.16 4.71
CA MET A 91 -6.38 -13.20 3.59
C MET A 91 -5.61 -14.52 3.51
N SER A 92 -5.27 -15.10 4.67
CA SER A 92 -4.63 -16.42 4.74
C SER A 92 -5.55 -17.51 4.18
N ARG A 93 -6.85 -17.45 4.46
CA ARG A 93 -7.83 -18.38 3.88
C ARG A 93 -8.07 -18.13 2.41
N LEU A 94 -8.15 -16.85 2.02
CA LEU A 94 -8.42 -16.44 0.64
C LEU A 94 -7.34 -16.92 -0.33
N PHE A 95 -6.07 -16.78 0.06
CA PHE A 95 -4.92 -17.04 -0.82
C PHE A 95 -4.04 -18.23 -0.38
N GLY A 96 -4.45 -18.97 0.64
CA GLY A 96 -3.65 -20.08 1.17
C GLY A 96 -2.25 -19.67 1.64
N ILE A 97 -2.09 -18.46 2.20
CA ILE A 97 -0.80 -17.88 2.60
C ILE A 97 -0.58 -17.88 4.13
N PRO A 98 0.66 -17.93 4.63
CA PRO A 98 0.97 -17.90 6.06
C PRO A 98 0.94 -16.47 6.65
N TRP A 99 -0.18 -15.75 6.50
CA TRP A 99 -0.29 -14.34 6.89
C TRP A 99 -0.99 -14.15 8.25
N SER A 100 -0.22 -14.26 9.32
CA SER A 100 -0.73 -14.08 10.68
C SER A 100 -1.08 -12.63 11.02
N GLU A 101 -2.02 -12.46 11.96
CA GLU A 101 -2.35 -11.16 12.55
C GLU A 101 -1.13 -10.47 13.17
N LYS A 102 -0.25 -11.24 13.84
CA LYS A 102 1.02 -10.71 14.38
C LYS A 102 1.85 -10.06 13.27
N ASN A 103 2.02 -10.73 12.13
CA ASN A 103 2.82 -10.19 11.02
C ASN A 103 2.15 -8.97 10.39
N PHE A 104 0.83 -9.01 10.25
CA PHE A 104 0.03 -7.87 9.79
C PHE A 104 0.26 -6.63 10.67
N LEU A 105 0.12 -6.74 11.99
CA LEU A 105 0.32 -5.63 12.91
C LEU A 105 1.77 -5.13 12.91
N MET A 106 2.75 -6.05 12.91
CA MET A 106 4.17 -5.68 12.84
C MET A 106 4.48 -4.83 11.61
N VAL A 107 3.95 -5.21 10.45
CA VAL A 107 4.23 -4.50 9.18
C VAL A 107 3.41 -3.22 9.08
N PHE A 108 2.09 -3.30 9.22
CA PHE A 108 1.19 -2.19 8.86
C PHE A 108 0.84 -1.26 10.02
N ALA A 109 0.77 -1.76 11.25
CA ALA A 109 0.43 -0.94 12.42
C ALA A 109 1.67 -0.39 13.16
N LEU A 110 2.85 -0.99 12.96
CA LEU A 110 4.07 -0.60 13.68
C LEU A 110 5.17 -0.06 12.73
N ILE A 111 5.71 -0.90 11.84
CA ILE A 111 6.84 -0.51 10.97
C ILE A 111 6.40 0.56 9.95
N GLY A 112 5.25 0.35 9.29
CA GLY A 112 4.69 1.29 8.31
C GLY A 112 4.55 2.71 8.86
N PRO A 113 3.87 2.94 9.99
CA PRO A 113 3.69 4.26 10.59
C PRO A 113 4.99 4.97 10.94
N VAL A 114 6.02 4.24 11.36
CA VAL A 114 7.36 4.82 11.57
C VAL A 114 7.93 5.35 10.25
N ILE A 115 7.88 4.54 9.17
CA ILE A 115 8.33 4.95 7.84
C ILE A 115 7.51 6.15 7.33
N TYR A 116 6.19 6.17 7.55
CA TYR A 116 5.31 7.25 7.10
C TYR A 116 5.57 8.55 7.85
N THR A 117 5.85 8.47 9.15
CA THR A 117 6.22 9.63 9.97
C THR A 117 7.55 10.22 9.49
N LEU A 118 8.57 9.38 9.28
CA LEU A 118 9.86 9.81 8.72
C LEU A 118 9.71 10.36 7.29
N THR A 119 8.80 9.81 6.50
CA THR A 119 8.47 10.31 5.17
C THR A 119 7.86 11.69 5.23
N SER A 120 7.00 11.99 6.20
CA SER A 120 6.44 13.33 6.41
C SER A 120 7.55 14.36 6.63
N LEU A 121 8.53 14.06 7.49
CA LEU A 121 9.72 14.91 7.68
C LEU A 121 10.54 15.03 6.39
N GLY A 122 10.77 13.91 5.70
CA GLY A 122 11.50 13.90 4.45
C GLY A 122 10.83 14.73 3.35
N LEU A 123 9.50 14.71 3.26
CA LEU A 123 8.72 15.54 2.33
C LEU A 123 8.83 17.02 2.69
N TYR A 124 8.78 17.37 3.97
CA TYR A 124 8.97 18.75 4.44
C TYR A 124 10.34 19.30 4.06
N TYR A 125 11.41 18.52 4.28
CA TYR A 125 12.78 18.88 3.91
C TYR A 125 13.16 18.57 2.47
N LYS A 126 12.21 18.16 1.61
CA LYS A 126 12.43 17.84 0.19
C LYS A 126 13.49 16.77 -0.07
N VAL A 127 13.62 15.80 0.83
CA VAL A 127 14.52 14.64 0.70
C VAL A 127 14.05 13.77 -0.48
N PRO A 128 14.93 13.40 -1.44
CA PRO A 128 14.47 12.76 -2.67
C PRO A 128 13.73 11.44 -2.47
N ILE A 129 14.22 10.55 -1.59
CA ILE A 129 13.58 9.24 -1.33
C ILE A 129 12.19 9.37 -0.70
N ALA A 130 11.91 10.44 0.04
CA ALA A 130 10.60 10.64 0.65
C ALA A 130 9.48 10.74 -0.41
N GLY A 131 9.80 11.32 -1.58
CA GLY A 131 8.88 11.32 -2.71
C GLY A 131 8.57 9.92 -3.25
N PHE A 132 9.52 8.99 -3.20
CA PHE A 132 9.28 7.60 -3.64
C PHE A 132 8.31 6.92 -2.70
N VAL A 133 8.55 7.03 -1.40
CA VAL A 133 7.65 6.46 -0.38
C VAL A 133 6.26 7.08 -0.47
N ALA A 134 6.17 8.40 -0.68
CA ALA A 134 4.87 9.07 -0.88
C ALA A 134 4.11 8.51 -2.09
N TRP A 135 4.79 8.35 -3.23
CA TRP A 135 4.19 7.74 -4.42
C TRP A 135 3.79 6.28 -4.20
N PHE A 136 4.62 5.49 -3.53
CA PHE A 136 4.28 4.13 -3.14
C PHE A 136 2.98 4.10 -2.31
N ILE A 137 2.82 5.02 -1.36
CA ILE A 137 1.62 5.10 -0.51
C ILE A 137 0.40 5.61 -1.26
N PHE A 138 0.55 6.58 -2.15
CA PHE A 138 -0.57 7.03 -2.98
C PHE A 138 -1.08 5.95 -3.92
N ILE A 139 -0.22 5.06 -4.41
CA ILE A 139 -0.63 3.97 -5.31
C ILE A 139 -1.13 2.74 -4.53
N GLY A 140 -0.44 2.34 -3.46
CA GLY A 140 -0.88 1.21 -2.64
C GLY A 140 -2.12 1.60 -1.85
N PRO A 141 -2.01 2.04 -0.58
CA PRO A 141 -3.14 2.50 0.21
C PRO A 141 -4.06 3.54 -0.47
N GLY A 142 -3.51 4.43 -1.29
CA GLY A 142 -4.30 5.47 -1.93
C GLY A 142 -5.12 5.04 -3.16
N VAL A 143 -4.87 3.85 -3.71
CA VAL A 143 -5.66 3.31 -4.83
C VAL A 143 -6.03 1.86 -4.57
N ALA A 144 -5.06 0.98 -4.34
CA ALA A 144 -5.22 -0.48 -4.27
C ALA A 144 -6.22 -0.99 -3.23
N GLU A 145 -6.63 -0.19 -2.24
CA GLU A 145 -7.69 -0.55 -1.28
C GLU A 145 -9.05 -0.81 -1.93
N PHE A 146 -9.25 -0.42 -3.20
CA PHE A 146 -10.42 -0.86 -3.97
C PHE A 146 -10.56 -2.39 -4.04
N THR A 147 -9.47 -3.13 -3.83
CA THR A 147 -9.48 -4.60 -3.82
C THR A 147 -10.33 -5.20 -2.71
N HIS A 148 -10.59 -4.48 -1.62
CA HIS A 148 -11.53 -4.91 -0.58
C HIS A 148 -12.94 -5.15 -1.13
N PHE A 149 -13.34 -4.39 -2.15
CA PHE A 149 -14.61 -4.57 -2.86
C PHE A 149 -14.60 -5.77 -3.81
N ILE A 150 -13.44 -6.38 -4.08
CA ILE A 150 -13.30 -7.53 -4.97
C ILE A 150 -13.17 -8.82 -4.16
N PHE A 151 -12.52 -8.80 -3.00
CA PHE A 151 -12.22 -10.01 -2.23
C PHE A 151 -13.43 -10.90 -1.90
N PRO A 152 -14.63 -10.38 -1.54
CA PRO A 152 -15.80 -11.23 -1.30
C PRO A 152 -16.29 -11.99 -2.54
N LEU A 153 -15.87 -11.59 -3.74
CA LEU A 153 -16.23 -12.24 -5.00
C LEU A 153 -15.26 -13.35 -5.40
N LEU A 154 -14.11 -13.44 -4.74
CA LEU A 154 -13.10 -14.46 -4.98
C LEU A 154 -13.37 -15.68 -4.10
N ALA A 155 -13.37 -16.87 -4.72
CA ALA A 155 -13.43 -18.12 -3.98
C ALA A 155 -12.12 -18.29 -3.20
N PRO A 156 -12.16 -18.56 -1.88
CA PRO A 156 -10.95 -18.75 -1.10
C PRO A 156 -10.31 -20.10 -1.44
N ASP A 157 -8.98 -20.13 -1.44
CA ASP A 157 -8.19 -21.34 -1.69
C ASP A 157 -8.47 -22.44 -0.66
N LEU A 158 -8.83 -22.05 0.57
CA LEU A 158 -9.12 -22.97 1.67
C LEU A 158 -10.61 -23.03 2.00
N PHE A 159 -11.21 -24.20 1.75
CA PHE A 159 -12.59 -24.55 2.12
C PHE A 159 -13.62 -23.48 1.69
N PRO A 160 -13.81 -23.25 0.39
CA PRO A 160 -14.70 -22.19 -0.11
C PRO A 160 -16.15 -22.36 0.29
N ASP A 161 -16.64 -23.60 0.37
CA ASP A 161 -18.05 -23.90 0.64
C ASP A 161 -18.38 -23.98 2.15
N ASP A 162 -17.39 -23.85 3.03
CA ASP A 162 -17.59 -23.88 4.49
C ASP A 162 -17.75 -22.46 5.05
N PRO A 163 -18.90 -22.06 5.61
CA PRO A 163 -19.08 -20.74 6.19
C PRO A 163 -18.36 -20.56 7.54
N HIS A 164 -17.94 -21.64 8.21
CA HIS A 164 -17.36 -21.56 9.54
C HIS A 164 -15.88 -21.16 9.51
N SER A 165 -15.41 -20.56 10.61
CA SER A 165 -14.00 -20.17 10.74
C SER A 165 -13.08 -21.38 10.82
N LEU A 166 -11.94 -21.30 10.14
CA LEU A 166 -10.95 -22.38 10.04
C LEU A 166 -9.71 -22.08 10.87
N THR A 167 -9.22 -23.05 11.64
CA THR A 167 -7.86 -23.00 12.20
C THR A 167 -7.00 -24.05 11.52
N ALA A 168 -5.91 -23.63 10.89
CA ALA A 168 -5.02 -24.53 10.17
C ALA A 168 -3.56 -24.06 10.26
N SER A 169 -2.63 -24.94 9.88
CA SER A 169 -1.22 -24.57 9.69
C SER A 169 -0.92 -24.47 8.21
N ILE A 170 -0.45 -23.29 7.78
CA ILE A 170 -0.07 -23.00 6.40
C ILE A 170 1.44 -22.77 6.40
N ASN A 171 2.19 -23.56 5.63
CA ASN A 171 3.66 -23.51 5.58
C ASN A 171 4.33 -23.42 6.97
N GLY A 172 3.89 -24.26 7.91
CA GLY A 172 4.41 -24.30 9.28
C GLY A 172 3.93 -23.18 10.22
N THR A 173 3.15 -22.21 9.72
CA THR A 173 2.57 -21.13 10.55
C THR A 173 1.11 -21.47 10.89
N ARG A 174 0.80 -21.59 12.19
CA ARG A 174 -0.58 -21.79 12.65
C ARG A 174 -1.37 -20.49 12.58
N ILE A 175 -2.44 -20.47 11.80
CA ILE A 175 -3.36 -19.34 11.67
C ILE A 175 -4.68 -19.73 12.34
N PRO A 176 -5.06 -19.06 13.45
CA PRO A 176 -6.32 -19.31 14.13
C PRO A 176 -7.48 -18.59 13.44
N GLN A 177 -8.68 -19.19 13.53
CA GLN A 177 -9.97 -18.55 13.30
C GLN A 177 -10.11 -17.77 11.98
N MET A 178 -9.62 -18.30 10.86
CA MET A 178 -9.74 -17.67 9.56
C MET A 178 -11.21 -17.64 9.08
N PRO A 179 -11.85 -16.46 9.05
CA PRO A 179 -13.25 -16.34 8.64
C PRO A 179 -13.40 -16.55 7.13
N ASN A 180 -14.59 -16.96 6.69
CA ASN A 180 -14.97 -16.96 5.28
C ASN A 180 -15.76 -15.69 4.96
N PHE A 181 -15.36 -14.96 3.92
CA PHE A 181 -16.10 -13.79 3.41
C PHE A 181 -16.58 -14.00 1.97
N TYR A 182 -16.52 -15.23 1.46
CA TYR A 182 -16.97 -15.51 0.11
C TYR A 182 -18.47 -15.36 -0.03
N PHE A 183 -18.90 -14.38 -0.83
CA PHE A 183 -20.30 -13.98 -0.96
C PHE A 183 -21.21 -15.15 -1.37
N LYS A 184 -20.74 -16.06 -2.23
CA LYS A 184 -21.55 -17.21 -2.66
C LYS A 184 -21.84 -18.20 -1.53
N THR A 185 -20.95 -18.29 -0.54
CA THR A 185 -21.09 -19.21 0.58
C THR A 185 -21.82 -18.57 1.76
N THR A 186 -21.48 -17.31 2.07
CA THR A 186 -22.02 -16.62 3.25
C THR A 186 -23.29 -15.83 2.98
N GLY A 187 -23.54 -15.45 1.71
CA GLY A 187 -24.64 -14.54 1.35
C GLY A 187 -24.43 -13.09 1.78
N HIS A 188 -23.30 -12.75 2.40
CA HIS A 188 -22.99 -11.42 2.91
C HIS A 188 -21.86 -10.76 2.12
N TYR A 189 -22.15 -9.66 1.44
CA TYR A 189 -21.16 -8.91 0.66
C TYR A 189 -20.41 -7.93 1.56
N TYR A 190 -19.34 -8.42 2.18
CA TYR A 190 -18.45 -7.63 3.03
C TYR A 190 -17.08 -8.29 3.12
N PHE A 191 -16.02 -7.48 3.23
CA PHE A 191 -14.67 -7.91 3.57
C PHE A 191 -14.10 -6.93 4.61
N PRO A 192 -13.29 -7.41 5.57
CA PRO A 192 -12.60 -6.54 6.53
C PRO A 192 -11.90 -5.37 5.84
N GLY A 193 -12.19 -4.14 6.24
CA GLY A 193 -11.61 -2.92 5.66
C GLY A 193 -12.48 -2.24 4.58
N MET A 194 -13.52 -2.90 4.06
CA MET A 194 -14.36 -2.35 2.99
C MET A 194 -15.05 -1.02 3.38
N CYS A 195 -15.45 -0.85 4.65
CA CYS A 195 -16.15 0.35 5.10
C CYS A 195 -15.23 1.58 5.15
N THR A 196 -13.95 1.38 5.43
CA THR A 196 -12.96 2.45 5.61
C THR A 196 -11.97 2.58 4.47
N ALA A 197 -11.97 1.66 3.49
CA ALA A 197 -11.07 1.68 2.33
C ALA A 197 -11.04 3.04 1.61
N VAL A 198 -12.18 3.75 1.57
CA VAL A 198 -12.28 5.08 0.95
C VAL A 198 -11.46 6.16 1.65
N LEU A 199 -11.15 6.00 2.94
CA LEU A 199 -10.46 7.00 3.76
C LEU A 199 -9.03 7.28 3.30
N PRO A 200 -8.15 6.28 3.06
CA PRO A 200 -6.87 6.52 2.40
C PRO A 200 -7.02 6.80 0.90
N MET A 201 -8.02 6.21 0.23
CA MET A 201 -8.17 6.33 -1.22
C MET A 201 -8.43 7.76 -1.70
N ILE A 202 -9.36 8.47 -1.08
CA ILE A 202 -9.74 9.84 -1.50
C ILE A 202 -8.52 10.79 -1.52
N PRO A 203 -7.78 11.00 -0.41
CA PRO A 203 -6.61 11.87 -0.41
C PRO A 203 -5.47 11.33 -1.29
N GLY A 204 -5.29 10.01 -1.38
CA GLY A 204 -4.27 9.39 -2.23
C GLY A 204 -4.51 9.63 -3.72
N CYS A 205 -5.73 9.35 -4.20
CA CYS A 205 -6.17 9.65 -5.56
C CYS A 205 -6.07 11.16 -5.87
N LEU A 206 -6.46 12.02 -4.93
CA LEU A 206 -6.34 13.47 -5.09
C LEU A 206 -4.87 13.92 -5.18
N ALA A 207 -3.96 13.27 -4.45
CA ALA A 207 -2.53 13.52 -4.56
C ALA A 207 -2.02 13.16 -5.96
N ILE A 208 -2.34 11.97 -6.46
CA ILE A 208 -1.97 11.52 -7.81
C ILE A 208 -2.46 12.53 -8.85
N TYR A 209 -3.75 12.90 -8.78
CA TYR A 209 -4.35 13.88 -9.68
C TYR A 209 -3.58 15.21 -9.68
N ARG A 210 -3.31 15.78 -8.49
CA ARG A 210 -2.60 17.06 -8.38
C ARG A 210 -1.16 16.98 -8.86
N LEU A 211 -0.47 15.88 -8.60
CA LEU A 211 0.95 15.70 -8.95
C LEU A 211 1.17 15.45 -10.44
N LEU A 212 0.22 14.80 -11.13
CA LEU A 212 0.33 14.50 -12.57
C LEU A 212 -0.32 15.57 -13.46
N ILE A 213 -1.52 16.05 -13.11
CA ILE A 213 -2.35 16.83 -14.04
C ILE A 213 -2.09 18.34 -13.87
N ARG A 214 -1.96 18.85 -12.64
CA ARG A 214 -1.71 20.29 -12.42
C ARG A 214 -0.34 20.75 -12.93
N LYS A 215 0.63 19.83 -13.04
CA LYS A 215 1.95 20.11 -13.63
C LYS A 215 1.88 20.40 -15.14
N ARG A 216 0.82 19.97 -15.84
CA ARG A 216 0.60 20.24 -17.28
C ARG A 216 -0.11 21.58 -17.52
N SER A 217 -1.04 21.97 -16.64
CA SER A 217 -1.85 23.19 -16.83
C SER A 217 -1.12 24.50 -16.51
N CYS A 218 -0.05 24.47 -15.72
CA CYS A 218 0.79 25.65 -15.42
C CYS A 218 1.90 25.90 -16.44
N GLY A 219 1.91 25.19 -17.57
CA GLY A 219 2.81 25.48 -18.70
C GLY A 219 2.37 26.66 -19.57
N ILE A 220 1.27 27.34 -19.23
CA ILE A 220 0.70 28.46 -20.00
C ILE A 220 0.77 29.81 -19.24
N CYS A 221 1.15 29.82 -17.96
CA CYS A 221 1.34 31.07 -17.20
C CYS A 221 2.73 31.12 -16.57
N SER A 222 3.73 31.42 -17.40
CA SER A 222 4.98 32.01 -16.95
C SER A 222 5.47 32.98 -18.03
N VAL A 223 4.87 34.17 -18.01
CA VAL A 223 5.45 35.43 -18.49
C VAL A 223 5.67 36.28 -17.26
#